data_AF-A0A7W0QYZ8-F1
#
_entry.id   AF-A0A7W0QYZ8-F1
#
_cell.length_a   1.000
_cell.length_b   1.000
_cell.length_c   1.000
_cell.angle_alpha   90.00
_cell.angle_beta   90.00
_cell.angle_gamma   90.00
#
_symmetry.space_group_name_H-M   'P 1'
#
loop_
_entity.id
_entity.type
_entity.pdbx_description
1 polymer ?
#
loop_
_entity_poly.entity_id
_entity_poly.type
_entity_poly.pdbx_seq_one_letter_code
_entity_poly.pdbx_strand_id
1 'polypeptide(L)'
;MRALLPVVTISAAVTDGAWRDRSGKTVATSSLHRDIDVDGHPAAELVPWTVEIAELTGYPKKAVAAAAALRELGLVQLGDETVVVAATAAGISLSGTRFEPTVPLDAEMPAAEGVRLVLANLADTIDGNWRGTIDDVDPEFLHDLRVAVRRTRSVLRQCKRSLPSTVVEWASERFGWLAGETGRARDLDVYLIEWDTYTSPLGLTVVDALHPVRRLLGRHRAEAATRLTATLRSSEAMALLGEWRSWLRHPVAGDDLGDRADERLGWLVAARLQRVHDDLVRDGRAIGPETPGSEVHELRKDAKKLRYLIECFGSLLPSSARAPFVKQLKKLQDNLGEHQDAEVHVAELRVMAHDLHDTGASPDTMTAIGQLAEQLDQRRLAARAAFAEEFDAFDSTSTRRSLAAVVEALDG
;
A
#
# COMPACT_ATOMS: atom_id res chain seq x y z
N MET A 1 12.34 -2.64 3.31
CA MET A 1 12.82 -3.12 1.99
C MET A 1 11.88 -4.24 1.61
N ARG A 2 11.06 -4.08 0.56
CA ARG A 2 10.10 -5.11 0.14
C ARG A 2 10.84 -6.38 -0.29
N ALA A 3 10.32 -7.55 0.05
CA ALA A 3 10.83 -8.82 -0.46
C ALA A 3 10.89 -8.79 -2.00
N LEU A 4 12.04 -9.18 -2.55
CA LEU A 4 12.21 -9.36 -3.98
C LEU A 4 11.69 -10.75 -4.35
N LEU A 5 10.53 -10.80 -5.00
CA LEU A 5 10.00 -12.05 -5.54
C LEU A 5 10.56 -12.31 -6.94
N PRO A 6 10.92 -13.56 -7.27
CA PRO A 6 11.28 -13.91 -8.63
C PRO A 6 10.06 -13.71 -9.55
N VAL A 7 10.22 -12.88 -10.58
CA VAL A 7 9.17 -12.57 -11.57
C VAL A 7 9.24 -13.53 -12.76
N VAL A 8 10.45 -13.82 -13.24
CA VAL A 8 10.73 -14.70 -14.38
C VAL A 8 12.15 -15.23 -14.27
N THR A 9 12.38 -16.44 -14.78
CA THR A 9 13.72 -17.00 -14.99
C THR A 9 14.04 -16.93 -16.48
N ILE A 10 15.18 -16.32 -16.82
CA ILE A 10 15.67 -16.21 -18.19
C ILE A 10 17.05 -16.85 -18.24
N SER A 11 17.28 -17.70 -19.25
CA SER A 11 18.57 -18.33 -19.49
C SER A 11 19.07 -18.01 -20.89
N ALA A 12 20.40 -17.93 -21.06
CA ALA A 12 21.03 -17.67 -22.34
C ALA A 12 22.47 -18.21 -22.35
N ALA A 13 22.95 -18.64 -23.50
CA ALA A 13 24.36 -18.93 -23.74
C ALA A 13 25.11 -17.62 -24.03
N VAL A 14 26.03 -17.22 -23.15
CA VAL A 14 26.75 -15.95 -23.24
C VAL A 14 28.16 -16.15 -23.80
N THR A 15 28.56 -15.29 -24.73
CA THR A 15 29.93 -15.21 -25.26
C THR A 15 30.43 -13.77 -25.14
N ASP A 16 31.49 -13.56 -24.34
CA ASP A 16 32.04 -12.24 -24.08
C ASP A 16 33.15 -11.85 -25.05
N GLY A 17 33.18 -10.57 -25.38
CA GLY A 17 34.18 -9.92 -26.21
C GLY A 17 34.75 -8.68 -25.52
N ALA A 18 36.00 -8.36 -25.81
CA ALA A 18 36.68 -7.19 -25.27
C ALA A 18 37.45 -6.46 -26.37
N TRP A 19 37.16 -5.18 -26.56
CA TRP A 19 37.98 -4.31 -27.40
C TRP A 19 39.12 -3.74 -26.56
N ARG A 20 40.36 -4.10 -26.92
CA ARG A 20 41.57 -3.54 -26.32
C ARG A 20 42.20 -2.47 -27.20
N ASP A 21 42.72 -1.40 -26.58
CA ASP A 21 43.51 -0.40 -27.28
C ASP A 21 44.95 -0.86 -27.55
N ARG A 22 45.78 0.02 -28.13
CA ARG A 22 47.18 -0.27 -28.47
C ARG A 22 48.06 -0.56 -27.26
N SER A 23 47.66 -0.14 -26.07
CA SER A 23 48.35 -0.43 -24.81
C SER A 23 47.88 -1.75 -24.17
N GLY A 24 46.91 -2.44 -24.81
CA GLY A 24 46.32 -3.67 -24.30
C GLY A 24 45.21 -3.43 -23.27
N LYS A 25 44.82 -2.18 -23.01
CA LYS A 25 43.75 -1.83 -22.06
C LYS A 25 42.39 -2.04 -22.69
N THR A 26 41.47 -2.69 -21.98
CA THR A 26 40.07 -2.84 -22.42
C THR A 26 39.38 -1.48 -22.41
N VAL A 27 38.79 -1.12 -23.55
CA VAL A 27 38.10 0.17 -23.77
C VAL A 27 36.62 0.02 -24.10
N ALA A 28 36.16 -1.19 -24.40
CA ALA A 28 34.75 -1.57 -24.45
C ALA A 28 34.62 -3.09 -24.27
N THR A 29 33.50 -3.56 -23.73
CA THR A 29 33.15 -4.98 -23.68
C THR A 29 31.82 -5.23 -24.38
N SER A 30 31.65 -6.44 -24.88
CA SER A 30 30.43 -6.89 -25.53
C SER A 30 30.04 -8.26 -25.00
N SER A 31 28.76 -8.53 -24.83
CA SER A 31 28.26 -9.85 -24.47
C SER A 31 27.22 -10.28 -25.51
N LEU A 32 27.50 -11.38 -26.22
CA LEU A 32 26.58 -12.00 -27.17
C LEU A 32 25.77 -13.05 -26.42
N HIS A 33 24.47 -12.82 -26.28
CA HIS A 33 23.52 -13.74 -25.67
C HIS A 33 22.82 -14.51 -26.79
N ARG A 34 22.88 -15.84 -26.76
CA ARG A 34 22.22 -16.74 -27.72
C ARG A 34 21.35 -17.73 -26.99
N ASP A 35 20.46 -18.39 -27.72
CA ASP A 35 19.58 -19.42 -27.18
C ASP A 35 18.81 -18.89 -25.95
N ILE A 36 18.30 -17.65 -26.09
CA ILE A 36 17.58 -16.97 -25.02
C ILE A 36 16.27 -17.70 -24.79
N ASP A 37 16.12 -18.24 -23.59
CA ASP A 37 14.96 -19.00 -23.14
C ASP A 37 14.31 -18.29 -21.94
N VAL A 38 12.99 -18.17 -22.00
CA VAL A 38 12.18 -17.57 -20.95
C VAL A 38 11.27 -18.68 -20.40
N ASP A 39 11.46 -19.02 -19.13
CA ASP A 39 10.77 -20.16 -18.51
C ASP A 39 9.24 -20.04 -18.65
N GLY A 40 8.60 -21.06 -19.21
CA GLY A 40 7.16 -21.11 -19.45
C GLY A 40 6.66 -20.41 -20.72
N HIS A 41 7.54 -19.89 -21.59
CA HIS A 41 7.16 -19.18 -22.82
C HIS A 41 7.75 -19.82 -24.10
N PRO A 42 6.99 -19.88 -25.21
CA PRO A 42 7.46 -20.52 -26.44
C PRO A 42 8.54 -19.68 -27.15
N ALA A 43 9.63 -20.34 -27.56
CA ALA A 43 10.77 -19.71 -28.22
C ALA A 43 10.45 -18.96 -29.53
N ALA A 44 9.32 -19.28 -30.20
CA ALA A 44 8.94 -18.67 -31.47
C ALA A 44 8.54 -17.18 -31.36
N GLU A 45 8.29 -16.71 -30.14
CA GLU A 45 7.86 -15.33 -29.84
C GLU A 45 8.99 -14.48 -29.23
N LEU A 46 10.19 -15.06 -29.07
CA LEU A 46 11.32 -14.43 -28.38
C LEU A 46 12.39 -13.90 -29.35
N VAL A 47 13.22 -12.99 -28.87
CA VAL A 47 14.43 -12.56 -29.58
C VAL A 47 15.48 -13.67 -29.48
N PRO A 48 15.93 -14.28 -30.60
CA PRO A 48 16.74 -15.51 -30.56
C PRO A 48 18.17 -15.27 -30.05
N TRP A 49 18.67 -14.06 -30.20
CA TRP A 49 19.97 -13.63 -29.70
C TRP A 49 20.04 -12.09 -29.62
N THR A 50 20.88 -11.58 -28.73
CA THR A 50 21.15 -10.15 -28.55
C THR A 50 22.65 -9.93 -28.36
N VAL A 51 23.13 -8.70 -28.62
CA VAL A 51 24.48 -8.28 -28.25
C VAL A 51 24.39 -7.03 -27.40
N GLU A 52 24.90 -7.11 -26.18
CA GLU A 52 25.04 -5.98 -25.28
C GLU A 52 26.43 -5.36 -25.41
N ILE A 53 26.51 -4.04 -25.34
CA ILE A 53 27.77 -3.29 -25.31
C ILE A 53 27.81 -2.51 -24.01
N ALA A 54 28.76 -2.84 -23.12
CA ALA A 54 28.92 -2.12 -21.87
C ALA A 54 29.87 -0.93 -22.04
N GLU A 55 29.44 0.23 -21.58
CA GLU A 55 30.28 1.41 -21.48
C GLU A 55 31.27 1.25 -20.32
N LEU A 56 32.56 1.38 -20.60
CA LEU A 56 33.60 1.42 -19.56
C LEU A 56 33.90 2.86 -19.16
N THR A 57 34.00 3.10 -17.85
CA THR A 57 34.30 4.40 -17.26
C THR A 57 35.56 5.03 -17.90
N GLY A 58 35.39 6.23 -18.47
CA GLY A 58 36.45 6.97 -19.16
C GLY A 58 36.57 6.69 -20.67
N TYR A 59 35.76 5.78 -21.23
CA TYR A 59 35.75 5.43 -22.66
C TYR A 59 34.37 5.45 -23.35
N PRO A 60 33.46 6.40 -23.07
CA PRO A 60 32.10 6.44 -23.67
C PRO A 60 32.10 6.35 -25.19
N LYS A 61 33.04 7.06 -25.83
CA LYS A 61 33.14 7.12 -27.30
C LYS A 61 33.43 5.75 -27.93
N LYS A 62 34.02 4.81 -27.18
CA LYS A 62 34.37 3.48 -27.70
C LYS A 62 33.18 2.53 -27.68
N ALA A 63 32.33 2.59 -26.66
CA ALA A 63 31.05 1.90 -26.65
C ALA A 63 30.15 2.40 -27.80
N VAL A 64 30.05 3.72 -27.99
CA VAL A 64 29.30 4.32 -29.12
C VAL A 64 29.84 3.85 -30.48
N ALA A 65 31.16 3.80 -30.64
CA ALA A 65 31.77 3.32 -31.87
C ALA A 65 31.50 1.82 -32.12
N ALA A 66 31.56 0.98 -31.07
CA ALA A 66 31.22 -0.44 -31.17
C ALA A 66 29.74 -0.64 -31.57
N ALA A 67 28.83 0.12 -30.95
CA ALA A 67 27.41 0.11 -31.31
C ALA A 67 27.15 0.62 -32.74
N ALA A 68 27.91 1.60 -33.23
CA ALA A 68 27.84 2.04 -34.63
C ALA A 68 28.27 0.94 -35.60
N ALA A 69 29.37 0.24 -35.30
CA ALA A 69 29.85 -0.87 -36.13
C ALA A 69 28.82 -2.01 -36.23
N LEU A 70 28.15 -2.34 -35.12
CA LEU A 70 27.06 -3.34 -35.11
C LEU A 70 25.87 -2.90 -35.97
N ARG A 71 25.51 -1.61 -35.96
CA ARG A 71 24.44 -1.07 -36.82
C ARG A 71 24.81 -1.14 -38.30
N GLU A 72 26.07 -0.91 -38.66
CA GLU A 72 26.55 -1.07 -40.04
C GLU A 72 26.44 -2.54 -40.53
N LEU A 73 26.49 -3.51 -39.62
CA LEU A 73 26.25 -4.93 -39.91
C LEU A 73 24.75 -5.29 -40.00
N GLY A 74 23.85 -4.31 -39.87
CA GLY A 74 22.41 -4.48 -39.98
C GLY A 74 21.69 -4.84 -38.68
N LEU A 75 22.37 -4.76 -37.53
CA LEU A 75 21.72 -4.99 -36.23
C LEU A 75 20.82 -3.80 -35.86
N VAL A 76 19.65 -4.12 -35.32
CA VAL A 76 18.71 -3.14 -34.77
C VAL A 76 19.08 -2.87 -33.31
N GLN A 77 19.16 -1.60 -32.94
CA GLN A 77 19.40 -1.22 -31.56
C GLN A 77 18.12 -1.41 -30.75
N LEU A 78 18.23 -2.20 -29.68
CA LEU A 78 17.19 -2.35 -28.66
C LEU A 78 17.42 -1.31 -27.56
N GLY A 79 16.34 -0.85 -26.92
CA GLY A 79 16.39 0.24 -25.94
C GLY A 79 16.82 -0.17 -24.53
N ASP A 80 16.88 -1.47 -24.26
CA ASP A 80 17.10 -2.04 -22.93
C ASP A 80 18.03 -3.27 -22.98
N GLU A 81 18.42 -3.75 -21.79
CA GLU A 81 19.21 -4.97 -21.60
C GLU A 81 18.44 -6.22 -22.05
N THR A 82 19.17 -7.29 -22.36
CA THR A 82 18.67 -8.58 -22.87
C THR A 82 17.58 -9.15 -21.96
N VAL A 83 17.74 -9.05 -20.65
CA VAL A 83 16.76 -9.54 -19.68
C VAL A 83 15.42 -8.81 -19.82
N VAL A 84 15.44 -7.49 -20.03
CA VAL A 84 14.24 -6.66 -20.18
C VAL A 84 13.58 -6.92 -21.52
N VAL A 85 14.37 -7.01 -22.59
CA VAL A 85 13.88 -7.34 -23.93
C VAL A 85 13.20 -8.70 -23.94
N ALA A 86 13.85 -9.71 -23.36
CA ALA A 86 13.33 -11.08 -23.32
C ALA A 86 12.05 -11.19 -22.48
N ALA A 87 11.99 -10.54 -21.31
CA ALA A 87 10.78 -10.47 -20.51
C ALA A 87 9.63 -9.75 -21.25
N THR A 88 9.93 -8.62 -21.89
CA THR A 88 8.93 -7.84 -22.64
C THR A 88 8.37 -8.62 -23.83
N ALA A 89 9.23 -9.34 -24.57
CA ALA A 89 8.81 -10.20 -25.67
C ALA A 89 7.87 -11.33 -25.20
N ALA A 90 8.09 -11.84 -23.98
CA ALA A 90 7.21 -12.81 -23.33
C ALA A 90 5.93 -12.21 -22.72
N GLY A 91 5.72 -10.89 -22.83
CA GLY A 91 4.59 -10.20 -22.21
C GLY A 91 4.69 -10.04 -20.69
N ILE A 92 5.90 -10.19 -20.12
CA ILE A 92 6.15 -10.14 -18.67
C ILE A 92 6.65 -8.74 -18.29
N SER A 93 5.95 -8.10 -17.35
CA SER A 93 6.42 -6.83 -16.77
C SER A 93 7.39 -7.07 -15.61
N LEU A 94 8.63 -6.57 -15.72
CA LEU A 94 9.64 -6.63 -14.67
C LEU A 94 9.46 -5.57 -13.56
N SER A 95 8.52 -4.63 -13.71
CA SER A 95 8.26 -3.59 -12.70
C SER A 95 7.65 -4.15 -11.39
N GLY A 96 7.34 -5.45 -11.36
CA GLY A 96 6.54 -6.08 -10.32
C GLY A 96 5.07 -5.67 -10.38
N THR A 97 4.24 -6.34 -9.57
CA THR A 97 2.80 -6.04 -9.48
C THR A 97 2.59 -4.89 -8.50
N ARG A 98 2.11 -3.75 -9.00
CA ARG A 98 1.65 -2.63 -8.17
C ARG A 98 0.17 -2.43 -8.40
N PHE A 99 -0.63 -2.63 -7.35
CA PHE A 99 -2.05 -2.35 -7.40
C PHE A 99 -2.30 -0.86 -7.18
N GLU A 100 -2.82 -0.18 -8.20
CA GLU A 100 -3.34 1.16 -8.02
C GLU A 100 -4.73 1.10 -7.37
N PRO A 101 -5.05 2.01 -6.44
CA PRO A 101 -6.35 1.99 -5.77
C PRO A 101 -7.53 2.36 -6.67
N THR A 102 -7.26 2.87 -7.88
CA THR A 102 -8.24 3.41 -8.82
C THR A 102 -8.29 2.58 -10.09
N VAL A 103 -9.41 2.67 -10.79
CA VAL A 103 -9.61 2.15 -12.15
C VAL A 103 -10.07 3.26 -13.09
N PRO A 104 -9.92 3.12 -14.42
CA PRO A 104 -10.60 4.01 -15.35
C PRO A 104 -12.11 4.03 -15.09
N LEU A 105 -12.67 5.22 -14.93
CA LEU A 105 -14.09 5.46 -14.65
C LEU A 105 -14.60 6.58 -15.57
N ASP A 106 -15.90 6.56 -15.84
CA ASP A 106 -16.62 7.62 -16.52
C ASP A 106 -17.56 8.31 -15.52
N ALA A 107 -17.53 9.64 -15.44
CA ALA A 107 -18.38 10.39 -14.53
C ALA A 107 -19.87 10.25 -14.88
N GLU A 108 -20.19 9.98 -16.15
CA GLU A 108 -21.55 9.84 -16.66
C GLU A 108 -22.15 8.45 -16.44
N MET A 109 -21.33 7.46 -16.10
CA MET A 109 -21.83 6.11 -15.92
C MET A 109 -22.74 5.99 -14.70
N PRO A 110 -23.66 5.00 -14.66
CA PRO A 110 -24.46 4.74 -13.48
C PRO A 110 -23.60 4.48 -12.24
N ALA A 111 -23.95 5.11 -11.12
CA ALA A 111 -23.23 5.00 -9.87
C ALA A 111 -23.03 3.55 -9.40
N ALA A 112 -24.04 2.69 -9.57
CA ALA A 112 -23.95 1.27 -9.23
C ALA A 112 -22.76 0.58 -9.92
N GLU A 113 -22.62 0.83 -11.22
CA GLU A 113 -21.58 0.22 -12.04
C GLU A 113 -20.19 0.79 -11.72
N GLY A 114 -20.06 2.10 -11.58
CA GLY A 114 -18.80 2.73 -11.19
C GLY A 114 -18.30 2.25 -9.82
N VAL A 115 -19.20 2.12 -8.85
CA VAL A 115 -18.89 1.60 -7.52
C VAL A 115 -18.50 0.12 -7.59
N ARG A 116 -19.19 -0.69 -8.39
CA ARG A 116 -18.84 -2.11 -8.61
C ARG A 116 -17.43 -2.24 -9.19
N LEU A 117 -17.05 -1.44 -10.18
CA LEU A 117 -15.72 -1.46 -10.78
C LEU A 117 -14.62 -1.12 -9.78
N VAL A 118 -14.84 -0.10 -8.94
CA VAL A 118 -13.91 0.22 -7.84
C VAL A 118 -13.76 -0.95 -6.87
N LEU A 119 -14.87 -1.57 -6.48
CA LEU A 119 -14.86 -2.73 -5.58
C LEU A 119 -14.18 -3.96 -6.20
N ALA A 120 -14.29 -4.14 -7.52
CA ALA A 120 -13.61 -5.20 -8.26
C ALA A 120 -12.08 -5.02 -8.23
N ASN A 121 -11.60 -3.80 -8.46
CA ASN A 121 -10.17 -3.48 -8.34
C ASN A 121 -9.60 -3.73 -6.94
N LEU A 122 -10.38 -3.40 -5.91
CA LEU A 122 -10.01 -3.69 -4.54
C LEU A 122 -10.00 -5.20 -4.26
N ALA A 123 -10.90 -5.97 -4.87
CA ALA A 123 -10.87 -7.43 -4.80
C ALA A 123 -9.61 -8.00 -5.45
N ASP A 124 -9.22 -7.51 -6.64
CA ASP A 124 -7.99 -7.91 -7.31
C ASP A 124 -6.75 -7.60 -6.45
N THR A 125 -6.75 -6.46 -5.75
CA THR A 125 -5.69 -6.12 -4.78
C THR A 125 -5.64 -7.10 -3.61
N ILE A 126 -6.79 -7.52 -3.07
CA ILE A 126 -6.87 -8.53 -2.01
C ILE A 126 -6.32 -9.86 -2.51
N ASP A 127 -6.75 -10.30 -3.70
CA ASP A 127 -6.33 -11.56 -4.30
C ASP A 127 -4.81 -11.59 -4.56
N GLY A 128 -4.26 -10.51 -5.12
CA GLY A 128 -2.84 -10.40 -5.40
C GLY A 128 -1.95 -10.43 -4.15
N ASN A 129 -2.49 -10.05 -2.99
CA ASN A 129 -1.78 -10.06 -1.72
C ASN A 129 -2.13 -11.25 -0.82
N TRP A 130 -3.12 -12.07 -1.20
CA TRP A 130 -3.63 -13.16 -0.38
C TRP A 130 -2.56 -14.20 -0.06
N ARG A 131 -1.89 -14.71 -1.11
CA ARG A 131 -0.87 -15.74 -0.96
C ARG A 131 0.37 -15.24 -0.23
N GLY A 132 0.87 -14.05 -0.57
CA GLY A 132 2.02 -13.45 0.12
C GLY A 132 1.76 -13.21 1.61
N THR A 133 0.50 -12.93 1.99
CA THR A 133 0.07 -12.84 3.39
C THR A 133 0.04 -14.21 4.07
N ILE A 134 -0.53 -15.22 3.41
CA ILE A 134 -0.58 -16.60 3.93
C ILE A 134 0.81 -17.18 4.17
N ASP A 135 1.73 -16.91 3.23
CA ASP A 135 3.09 -17.43 3.22
C ASP A 135 4.04 -16.55 4.08
N ASP A 136 3.53 -15.49 4.72
CA ASP A 136 4.26 -14.52 5.57
C ASP A 136 5.57 -14.01 4.92
N VAL A 137 5.51 -13.73 3.62
CA VAL A 137 6.68 -13.37 2.79
C VAL A 137 7.27 -12.01 3.20
N ASP A 138 6.39 -11.02 3.35
CA ASP A 138 6.74 -9.64 3.69
C ASP A 138 5.53 -8.96 4.36
N PRO A 139 5.73 -8.16 5.43
CA PRO A 139 4.64 -7.42 6.09
C PRO A 139 3.84 -6.50 5.15
N GLU A 140 4.39 -6.12 4.00
CA GLU A 140 3.68 -5.31 3.00
C GLU A 140 2.55 -6.06 2.30
N PHE A 141 2.61 -7.39 2.14
CA PHE A 141 1.47 -8.16 1.61
C PHE A 141 0.25 -8.02 2.53
N LEU A 142 0.46 -8.22 3.84
CA LEU A 142 -0.58 -8.02 4.83
C LEU A 142 -1.05 -6.55 4.89
N HIS A 143 -0.12 -5.60 4.72
CA HIS A 143 -0.46 -4.18 4.65
C HIS A 143 -1.44 -3.89 3.51
N ASP A 144 -1.07 -4.26 2.28
CA ASP A 144 -1.83 -3.93 1.07
C ASP A 144 -3.18 -4.66 1.05
N LEU A 145 -3.22 -5.93 1.48
CA LEU A 145 -4.46 -6.68 1.69
C LEU A 145 -5.40 -5.94 2.67
N ARG A 146 -4.88 -5.52 3.82
CA ARG A 146 -5.68 -4.81 4.84
C ARG A 146 -6.17 -3.46 4.35
N VAL A 147 -5.32 -2.73 3.63
CA VAL A 147 -5.70 -1.44 3.05
C VAL A 147 -6.86 -1.65 2.08
N ALA A 148 -6.78 -2.65 1.19
CA ALA A 148 -7.85 -2.98 0.26
C ALA A 148 -9.15 -3.39 0.97
N VAL A 149 -9.09 -4.27 1.99
CA VAL A 149 -10.25 -4.63 2.82
C VAL A 149 -10.89 -3.40 3.50
N ARG A 150 -10.08 -2.49 4.05
CA ARG A 150 -10.59 -1.26 4.67
C ARG A 150 -11.22 -0.31 3.66
N ARG A 151 -10.63 -0.18 2.46
CA ARG A 151 -11.19 0.61 1.35
C ARG A 151 -12.52 0.01 0.87
N THR A 152 -12.62 -1.30 0.72
CA THR A 152 -13.87 -2.01 0.37
C THR A 152 -14.99 -1.65 1.34
N ARG A 153 -14.73 -1.75 2.65
CA ARG A 153 -15.70 -1.36 3.69
C ARG A 153 -16.08 0.12 3.63
N SER A 154 -15.11 0.99 3.36
CA SER A 154 -15.37 2.43 3.22
C SER A 154 -16.28 2.69 2.02
N VAL A 155 -15.95 2.16 0.84
CA VAL A 155 -16.73 2.32 -0.38
C VAL A 155 -18.15 1.77 -0.19
N LEU A 156 -18.31 0.56 0.37
CA LEU A 156 -19.62 -0.02 0.70
C LEU A 156 -20.44 0.92 1.59
N ARG A 157 -19.85 1.44 2.66
CA ARG A 157 -20.55 2.36 3.58
C ARG A 157 -20.92 3.69 2.91
N GLN A 158 -20.03 4.24 2.10
CA GLN A 158 -20.24 5.55 1.46
C GLN A 158 -21.24 5.47 0.31
N CYS A 159 -21.23 4.38 -0.44
CA CYS A 159 -22.03 4.19 -1.64
C CYS A 159 -23.16 3.16 -1.44
N LYS A 160 -23.52 2.82 -0.19
CA LYS A 160 -24.55 1.80 0.11
C LYS A 160 -25.88 1.98 -0.60
N ARG A 161 -26.24 3.21 -0.97
CA ARG A 161 -27.49 3.56 -1.65
C ARG A 161 -27.45 3.33 -3.16
N SER A 162 -26.28 3.09 -3.74
CA SER A 162 -26.15 2.76 -5.18
C SER A 162 -26.08 1.26 -5.45
N LEU A 163 -26.11 0.42 -4.41
CA LEU A 163 -25.97 -1.04 -4.51
C LEU A 163 -27.19 -1.74 -3.86
N PRO A 164 -27.48 -3.00 -4.21
CA PRO A 164 -28.50 -3.80 -3.52
C PRO A 164 -28.23 -3.88 -2.02
N SER A 165 -29.24 -3.65 -1.18
CA SER A 165 -29.05 -3.59 0.28
C SER A 165 -28.58 -4.93 0.86
N THR A 166 -29.09 -6.04 0.32
CA THR A 166 -28.72 -7.42 0.69
C THR A 166 -27.21 -7.67 0.50
N VAL A 167 -26.65 -7.20 -0.61
CA VAL A 167 -25.22 -7.30 -0.91
C VAL A 167 -24.41 -6.42 0.03
N VAL A 168 -24.86 -5.19 0.28
CA VAL A 168 -24.15 -4.26 1.16
C VAL A 168 -24.10 -4.78 2.59
N GLU A 169 -25.21 -5.30 3.10
CA GLU A 169 -25.31 -5.86 4.45
C GLU A 169 -24.37 -7.05 4.62
N TRP A 170 -24.50 -8.05 3.73
CA TRP A 170 -23.63 -9.21 3.70
C TRP A 170 -22.16 -8.79 3.59
N ALA A 171 -21.78 -8.00 2.59
CA ALA A 171 -20.37 -7.65 2.36
C ALA A 171 -19.80 -6.82 3.53
N SER A 172 -20.58 -5.91 4.11
CA SER A 172 -20.13 -5.09 5.24
C SER A 172 -19.82 -5.94 6.47
N GLU A 173 -20.63 -6.96 6.76
CA GLU A 173 -20.40 -7.92 7.84
C GLU A 173 -19.15 -8.76 7.55
N ARG A 174 -19.11 -9.41 6.38
CA ARG A 174 -18.02 -10.33 5.98
C ARG A 174 -16.66 -9.65 5.93
N PHE A 175 -16.57 -8.46 5.33
CA PHE A 175 -15.32 -7.69 5.35
C PHE A 175 -15.04 -7.05 6.72
N GLY A 176 -16.06 -6.82 7.55
CA GLY A 176 -15.90 -6.42 8.94
C GLY A 176 -15.15 -7.46 9.75
N TRP A 177 -15.56 -8.72 9.64
CA TRP A 177 -14.87 -9.88 10.20
C TRP A 177 -13.42 -9.98 9.71
N LEU A 178 -13.20 -10.02 8.39
CA LEU A 178 -11.85 -10.13 7.81
C LEU A 178 -10.91 -8.98 8.23
N ALA A 179 -11.43 -7.77 8.38
CA ALA A 179 -10.65 -6.63 8.88
C ALA A 179 -10.20 -6.80 10.34
N GLY A 180 -11.02 -7.47 11.16
CA GLY A 180 -10.71 -7.84 12.55
C GLY A 180 -9.62 -8.90 12.62
N GLU A 181 -9.76 -9.98 11.85
CA GLU A 181 -8.81 -11.10 11.78
C GLU A 181 -7.40 -10.68 11.38
N THR A 182 -7.31 -9.75 10.43
CA THR A 182 -6.02 -9.20 9.97
C THR A 182 -5.43 -8.15 10.94
N GLY A 183 -6.18 -7.75 11.98
CA GLY A 183 -5.85 -6.66 12.91
C GLY A 183 -4.53 -6.87 13.65
N ARG A 184 -4.52 -7.92 14.47
CA ARG A 184 -3.47 -8.17 15.45
C ARG A 184 -2.09 -8.34 14.81
N ALA A 185 -1.99 -9.15 13.75
CA ALA A 185 -0.73 -9.39 13.06
C ALA A 185 -0.13 -8.07 12.52
N ARG A 186 -0.96 -7.22 11.91
CA ARG A 186 -0.47 -5.94 11.37
C ARG A 186 -0.06 -4.95 12.45
N ASP A 187 -0.79 -4.87 13.55
CA ASP A 187 -0.43 -3.94 14.63
C ASP A 187 0.94 -4.32 15.23
N LEU A 188 1.21 -5.63 15.35
CA LEU A 188 2.52 -6.15 15.76
C LEU A 188 3.63 -5.94 14.72
N ASP A 189 3.32 -6.10 13.43
CA ASP A 189 4.28 -5.78 12.36
C ASP A 189 4.68 -4.31 12.40
N VAL A 190 3.71 -3.39 12.54
CA VAL A 190 3.98 -1.95 12.65
C VAL A 190 4.85 -1.66 13.86
N TYR A 191 4.56 -2.28 15.02
CA TYR A 191 5.37 -2.08 16.21
C TYR A 191 6.82 -2.58 16.00
N LEU A 192 7.02 -3.75 15.40
CA LEU A 192 8.35 -4.28 15.11
C LEU A 192 9.12 -3.45 14.07
N ILE A 193 8.42 -2.92 13.05
CA ILE A 193 9.02 -2.07 12.02
C ILE A 193 9.50 -0.75 12.64
N GLU A 194 8.70 -0.14 13.51
CA GLU A 194 9.01 1.14 14.16
C GLU A 194 9.84 1.00 15.44
N TRP A 195 10.21 -0.23 15.82
CA TRP A 195 10.91 -0.54 17.07
C TRP A 195 12.17 0.31 17.26
N ASP A 196 13.01 0.38 16.23
CA ASP A 196 14.26 1.13 16.30
C ASP A 196 13.99 2.64 16.37
N THR A 197 12.94 3.14 15.71
CA THR A 197 12.48 4.55 15.82
C THR A 197 12.11 4.89 17.26
N TYR A 198 11.44 3.98 17.97
CA TYR A 198 11.00 4.20 19.35
C TYR A 198 12.13 4.06 20.37
N THR A 199 13.10 3.18 20.12
CA THR A 199 14.11 2.81 21.12
C THR A 199 15.45 3.51 20.95
N SER A 200 15.82 3.94 19.74
CA SER A 200 17.08 4.68 19.49
C SER A 200 17.29 5.90 20.38
N PRO A 201 16.27 6.72 20.72
CA PRO A 201 16.44 7.86 21.61
C PRO A 201 16.83 7.52 23.06
N LEU A 202 16.64 6.27 23.50
CA LEU A 202 16.83 5.85 24.89
C LEU A 202 18.29 5.52 25.25
N GLY A 203 19.18 5.45 24.26
CA GLY A 203 20.58 5.08 24.44
C GLY A 203 20.82 3.57 24.53
N LEU A 204 22.04 3.15 24.21
CA LEU A 204 22.39 1.74 23.98
C LEU A 204 22.10 0.83 25.17
N THR A 205 22.42 1.25 26.40
CA THR A 205 22.18 0.45 27.61
C THR A 205 20.71 0.12 27.83
N VAL A 206 19.82 1.09 27.55
CA VAL A 206 18.37 0.89 27.67
C VAL A 206 17.86 -0.03 26.57
N VAL A 207 18.34 0.18 25.34
CA VAL A 207 18.01 -0.67 24.18
C VAL A 207 18.40 -2.13 24.44
N ASP A 208 19.57 -2.38 25.01
CA ASP A 208 20.04 -3.73 25.38
C ASP A 208 19.11 -4.38 26.42
N ALA A 209 18.69 -3.61 27.43
CA ALA A 209 17.74 -4.06 28.45
C ALA A 209 16.33 -4.33 27.89
N LEU A 210 15.98 -3.79 26.72
CA LEU A 210 14.70 -4.05 26.05
C LEU A 210 14.71 -5.31 25.16
N HIS A 211 15.83 -6.01 25.03
CA HIS A 211 15.90 -7.24 24.23
C HIS A 211 14.84 -8.31 24.63
N PRO A 212 14.51 -8.53 25.92
CA PRO A 212 13.43 -9.43 26.31
C PRO A 212 12.07 -9.02 25.76
N VAL A 213 11.77 -7.72 25.72
CA VAL A 213 10.52 -7.15 25.19
C VAL A 213 10.44 -7.39 23.69
N ARG A 214 11.49 -7.05 22.94
CA ARG A 214 11.55 -7.27 21.49
C ARG A 214 11.34 -8.75 21.13
N ARG A 215 11.93 -9.65 21.93
CA ARG A 215 11.77 -11.10 21.75
C ARG A 215 10.33 -11.56 22.02
N LEU A 216 9.68 -11.05 23.06
CA LEU A 216 8.28 -11.37 23.35
C LEU A 216 7.35 -10.85 22.24
N LEU A 217 7.57 -9.60 21.80
CA LEU A 217 6.85 -9.00 20.68
C LEU A 217 6.96 -9.85 19.40
N GLY A 218 8.17 -10.36 19.10
CA GLY A 218 8.40 -11.29 17.99
C GLY A 218 7.62 -12.60 18.10
N ARG A 219 7.48 -13.16 19.32
CA ARG A 219 6.65 -14.36 19.54
C ARG A 219 5.17 -14.06 19.32
N HIS A 220 4.66 -12.97 19.88
CA HIS A 220 3.27 -12.54 19.67
C HIS A 220 2.96 -12.34 18.19
N ARG A 221 3.91 -11.76 17.42
CA ARG A 221 3.77 -11.62 15.95
C ARG A 221 3.68 -12.98 15.29
N ALA A 222 4.59 -13.91 15.61
CA ALA A 222 4.60 -15.24 15.01
C ALA A 222 3.31 -16.03 15.28
N GLU A 223 2.78 -15.94 16.50
CA GLU A 223 1.49 -16.52 16.87
C GLU A 223 0.32 -15.87 16.13
N ALA A 224 0.32 -14.54 16.01
CA ALA A 224 -0.70 -13.81 15.27
C ALA A 224 -0.66 -14.14 13.77
N ALA A 225 0.52 -14.27 13.18
CA ALA A 225 0.71 -14.69 11.80
C ALA A 225 0.19 -16.12 11.59
N THR A 226 0.51 -17.05 12.50
CA THR A 226 0.01 -18.44 12.44
C THR A 226 -1.53 -18.50 12.47
N ARG A 227 -2.16 -17.75 13.39
CA ARG A 227 -3.63 -17.66 13.45
C ARG A 227 -4.21 -17.06 12.18
N LEU A 228 -3.64 -15.96 11.70
CA LEU A 228 -4.09 -15.32 10.46
C LEU A 228 -3.97 -16.28 9.27
N THR A 229 -2.86 -16.98 9.10
CA THR A 229 -2.68 -17.98 8.05
C THR A 229 -3.75 -19.08 8.12
N ALA A 230 -4.08 -19.56 9.32
CA ALA A 230 -5.16 -20.53 9.49
C ALA A 230 -6.52 -19.94 9.08
N THR A 231 -6.83 -18.70 9.48
CA THR A 231 -8.05 -18.00 9.10
C THR A 231 -8.15 -17.81 7.58
N LEU A 232 -7.10 -17.32 6.91
CA LEU A 232 -7.11 -17.07 5.46
C LEU A 232 -7.16 -18.37 4.63
N ARG A 233 -6.73 -19.51 5.19
CA ARG A 233 -6.88 -20.83 4.58
C ARG A 233 -8.23 -21.51 4.88
N SER A 234 -9.05 -20.94 5.75
CA SER A 234 -10.34 -21.52 6.11
C SER A 234 -11.30 -21.52 4.93
N SER A 235 -12.23 -22.48 4.91
CA SER A 235 -13.33 -22.51 3.95
C SER A 235 -14.18 -21.25 4.02
N GLU A 236 -14.34 -20.67 5.20
CA GLU A 236 -15.09 -19.44 5.44
C GLU A 236 -14.48 -18.23 4.71
N ALA A 237 -13.15 -18.06 4.79
CA ALA A 237 -12.44 -16.98 4.09
C ALA A 237 -12.46 -17.18 2.57
N MET A 238 -12.27 -18.42 2.11
CA MET A 238 -12.31 -18.75 0.68
C MET A 238 -13.70 -18.59 0.08
N ALA A 239 -14.76 -18.94 0.82
CA ALA A 239 -16.14 -18.73 0.41
C ALA A 239 -16.48 -17.25 0.29
N LEU A 240 -16.07 -16.42 1.26
CA LEU A 240 -16.20 -14.96 1.20
C LEU A 240 -15.63 -14.40 -0.11
N LEU A 241 -14.38 -14.75 -0.44
CA LEU A 241 -13.75 -14.25 -1.67
C LEU A 241 -14.42 -14.80 -2.91
N GLY A 242 -14.77 -16.09 -2.94
CA GLY A 242 -15.43 -16.73 -4.07
C GLY A 242 -16.78 -16.09 -4.39
N GLU A 243 -17.63 -15.93 -3.38
CA GLU A 243 -18.94 -15.28 -3.49
C GLU A 243 -18.81 -13.82 -3.91
N TRP A 244 -17.89 -13.08 -3.27
CA TRP A 244 -17.67 -11.67 -3.58
C TRP A 244 -17.21 -11.45 -5.02
N ARG A 245 -16.22 -12.25 -5.48
CA ARG A 245 -15.78 -12.22 -6.88
C ARG A 245 -16.89 -12.63 -7.83
N SER A 246 -17.73 -13.58 -7.45
CA SER A 246 -18.87 -13.98 -8.26
C SER A 246 -19.84 -12.85 -8.49
N TRP A 247 -20.19 -12.11 -7.43
CA TRP A 247 -21.04 -10.95 -7.55
C TRP A 247 -20.39 -9.84 -8.39
N LEU A 248 -19.10 -9.55 -8.15
CA LEU A 248 -18.38 -8.49 -8.86
C LEU A 248 -18.18 -8.73 -10.36
N ARG A 249 -18.29 -9.97 -10.87
CA ARG A 249 -18.12 -10.27 -12.31
C ARG A 249 -19.29 -9.82 -13.17
N HIS A 250 -20.46 -9.62 -12.58
CA HIS A 250 -21.67 -9.28 -13.32
C HIS A 250 -22.00 -7.80 -13.13
N PRO A 251 -22.38 -7.07 -14.20
CA PRO A 251 -22.92 -5.73 -14.07
C PRO A 251 -24.06 -5.70 -13.05
N VAL A 252 -24.16 -4.62 -12.29
CA VAL A 252 -25.27 -4.48 -11.33
C VAL A 252 -26.55 -4.27 -12.14
N ALA A 253 -27.43 -5.29 -12.15
CA ALA A 253 -28.67 -5.28 -12.91
C ALA A 253 -29.79 -5.96 -12.12
N GLY A 254 -31.03 -5.52 -12.32
CA GLY A 254 -32.24 -6.11 -11.73
C GLY A 254 -33.10 -5.11 -10.96
N ASP A 255 -34.18 -5.61 -10.36
CA ASP A 255 -35.20 -4.80 -9.70
C ASP A 255 -34.85 -4.42 -8.24
N ASP A 256 -33.79 -5.01 -7.66
CA ASP A 256 -33.31 -4.77 -6.29
C ASP A 256 -32.10 -3.82 -6.26
N LEU A 257 -32.14 -2.75 -7.05
CA LEU A 257 -31.11 -1.72 -7.05
C LEU A 257 -31.32 -0.75 -5.90
N GLY A 258 -30.20 -0.24 -5.37
CA GLY A 258 -30.24 0.85 -4.40
C GLY A 258 -30.91 2.09 -5.01
N ASP A 259 -31.56 2.90 -4.19
CA ASP A 259 -32.35 4.08 -4.61
C ASP A 259 -31.54 5.21 -5.28
N ARG A 260 -30.22 5.04 -5.40
CA ARG A 260 -29.27 5.93 -6.10
C ARG A 260 -28.42 5.20 -7.13
N ALA A 261 -28.83 4.00 -7.56
CA ALA A 261 -28.06 3.18 -8.49
C ALA A 261 -27.84 3.86 -9.86
N ASP A 262 -28.86 4.56 -10.35
CA ASP A 262 -28.87 5.22 -11.67
C ASP A 262 -28.42 6.69 -11.62
N GLU A 263 -28.03 7.21 -10.45
CA GLU A 263 -27.42 8.54 -10.38
C GLU A 263 -26.10 8.57 -11.17
N ARG A 264 -25.76 9.72 -11.77
CA ARG A 264 -24.43 9.93 -12.38
C ARG A 264 -23.35 9.71 -11.32
N LEU A 265 -22.36 8.87 -11.63
CA LEU A 265 -21.26 8.54 -10.71
C LEU A 265 -20.54 9.79 -10.21
N GLY A 266 -20.26 10.75 -11.10
CA GLY A 266 -19.61 12.02 -10.76
C GLY A 266 -20.34 12.77 -9.65
N TRP A 267 -21.66 12.93 -9.80
CA TRP A 267 -22.51 13.60 -8.81
C TRP A 267 -22.51 12.88 -7.45
N LEU A 268 -22.63 11.53 -7.45
CA LEU A 268 -22.59 10.75 -6.22
C LEU A 268 -21.25 10.97 -5.49
N VAL A 269 -20.13 10.85 -6.21
CA VAL A 269 -18.79 11.00 -5.64
C VAL A 269 -18.57 12.42 -5.10
N ALA A 270 -18.95 13.45 -5.87
CA ALA A 270 -18.94 14.85 -5.46
C ALA A 270 -19.70 15.07 -4.14
N ALA A 271 -20.95 14.62 -4.07
CA ALA A 271 -21.79 14.76 -2.89
C ALA A 271 -21.22 14.00 -1.67
N ARG A 272 -20.60 12.83 -1.87
CA ARG A 272 -19.94 12.08 -0.78
C ARG A 272 -18.66 12.77 -0.31
N LEU A 273 -17.81 13.24 -1.22
CA LEU A 273 -16.57 13.96 -0.87
C LEU A 273 -16.87 15.19 -0.04
N GLN A 274 -17.83 16.02 -0.48
CA GLN A 274 -18.24 17.22 0.24
C GLN A 274 -18.76 16.88 1.64
N ARG A 275 -19.69 15.92 1.75
CA ARG A 275 -20.26 15.52 3.05
C ARG A 275 -19.19 15.00 4.02
N VAL A 276 -18.33 14.09 3.57
CA VAL A 276 -17.30 13.49 4.45
C VAL A 276 -16.27 14.53 4.86
N HIS A 277 -15.93 15.47 3.99
CA HIS A 277 -15.10 16.62 4.37
C HIS A 277 -15.78 17.51 5.41
N ASP A 278 -17.04 17.85 5.22
CA ASP A 278 -17.76 18.74 6.14
C ASP A 278 -17.94 18.11 7.52
N ASP A 279 -18.21 16.81 7.58
CA ASP A 279 -18.21 16.04 8.83
C ASP A 279 -16.81 16.07 9.49
N LEU A 280 -15.74 15.80 8.73
CA LEU A 280 -14.37 15.84 9.24
C LEU A 280 -13.98 17.22 9.79
N VAL A 281 -14.36 18.30 9.11
CA VAL A 281 -14.08 19.68 9.57
C VAL A 281 -14.92 20.02 10.80
N ARG A 282 -16.20 19.66 10.82
CA ARG A 282 -17.07 19.87 11.98
C ARG A 282 -16.50 19.18 13.22
N ASP A 283 -16.17 17.90 13.09
CA ASP A 283 -15.73 17.08 14.21
C ASP A 283 -14.31 17.47 14.64
N GLY A 284 -13.45 17.86 13.68
CA GLY A 284 -12.09 18.34 13.98
C GLY A 284 -12.07 19.66 14.74
N ARG A 285 -12.99 20.59 14.46
CA ARG A 285 -13.15 21.84 15.22
C ARG A 285 -13.57 21.62 16.68
N ALA A 286 -14.15 20.45 17.00
CA ALA A 286 -14.53 20.09 18.37
C ALA A 286 -13.36 19.50 19.18
N ILE A 287 -12.25 19.15 18.53
CA ILE A 287 -11.09 18.58 19.19
C ILE A 287 -10.25 19.68 19.85
N GLY A 288 -10.12 19.62 21.17
CA GLY A 288 -9.20 20.45 21.97
C GLY A 288 -8.20 19.62 22.77
N PRO A 289 -7.34 20.23 23.60
CA PRO A 289 -6.30 19.53 24.37
C PRO A 289 -6.86 18.41 25.27
N GLU A 290 -7.99 18.66 25.93
CA GLU A 290 -8.64 17.75 26.89
C GLU A 290 -9.58 16.71 26.24
N THR A 291 -9.77 16.74 24.91
CA THR A 291 -10.69 15.79 24.27
C THR A 291 -10.16 14.35 24.44
N PRO A 292 -11.02 13.37 24.78
CA PRO A 292 -10.60 11.98 24.93
C PRO A 292 -9.96 11.39 23.66
N GLY A 293 -8.98 10.50 23.84
CA GLY A 293 -8.30 9.82 22.73
C GLY A 293 -9.26 9.05 21.80
N SER A 294 -10.39 8.57 22.32
CA SER A 294 -11.43 7.90 21.53
C SER A 294 -12.08 8.81 20.47
N GLU A 295 -12.27 10.09 20.75
CA GLU A 295 -12.83 11.04 19.78
C GLU A 295 -11.79 11.41 18.71
N VAL A 296 -10.52 11.55 19.10
CA VAL A 296 -9.40 11.72 18.16
C VAL A 296 -9.29 10.51 17.22
N HIS A 297 -9.51 9.31 17.75
CA HIS A 297 -9.53 8.08 16.99
C HIS A 297 -10.69 8.03 15.97
N GLU A 298 -11.87 8.52 16.33
CA GLU A 298 -12.99 8.65 15.38
C GLU A 298 -12.65 9.67 14.28
N LEU A 299 -12.08 10.83 14.62
CA LEU A 299 -11.63 11.81 13.63
C LEU A 299 -10.61 11.21 12.64
N ARG A 300 -9.67 10.39 13.14
CA ARG A 300 -8.73 9.65 12.29
C ARG A 300 -9.45 8.72 11.32
N LYS A 301 -10.54 8.06 11.75
CA LYS A 301 -11.36 7.23 10.85
C LYS A 301 -12.01 8.10 9.78
N ASP A 302 -12.50 9.29 10.11
CA ASP A 302 -13.10 10.22 9.14
C ASP A 302 -12.09 10.72 8.12
N ALA A 303 -10.89 11.10 8.55
CA ALA A 303 -9.80 11.49 7.65
C ALA A 303 -9.45 10.35 6.68
N LYS A 304 -9.40 9.10 7.17
CA LYS A 304 -9.17 7.92 6.31
C LYS A 304 -10.31 7.68 5.33
N LYS A 305 -11.58 7.83 5.74
CA LYS A 305 -12.74 7.71 4.84
C LYS A 305 -12.62 8.67 3.66
N LEU A 306 -12.26 9.93 3.93
CA LEU A 306 -12.09 10.95 2.90
C LEU A 306 -10.98 10.58 1.92
N ARG A 307 -9.83 10.15 2.44
CA ARG A 307 -8.70 9.71 1.60
C ARG A 307 -9.04 8.49 0.75
N TYR A 308 -9.76 7.53 1.30
CA TYR A 308 -10.18 6.34 0.54
C TYR A 308 -11.12 6.71 -0.60
N LEU A 309 -12.06 7.64 -0.41
CA LEU A 309 -12.88 8.13 -1.51
C LEU A 309 -12.02 8.76 -2.62
N ILE A 310 -11.10 9.63 -2.24
CA ILE A 310 -10.23 10.33 -3.21
C ILE A 310 -9.31 9.38 -3.96
N GLU A 311 -8.76 8.37 -3.28
CA GLU A 311 -7.87 7.38 -3.90
C GLU A 311 -8.62 6.39 -4.78
N CYS A 312 -9.78 5.89 -4.33
CA CYS A 312 -10.56 4.89 -5.06
C CYS A 312 -11.26 5.44 -6.29
N PHE A 313 -11.74 6.69 -6.23
CA PHE A 313 -12.36 7.38 -7.37
C PHE A 313 -11.39 8.34 -8.07
N GLY A 314 -10.09 8.16 -7.84
CA GLY A 314 -9.06 9.10 -8.27
C GLY A 314 -9.01 9.33 -9.77
N SER A 315 -9.39 8.37 -10.60
CA SER A 315 -9.44 8.51 -12.06
C SER A 315 -10.43 9.58 -12.54
N LEU A 316 -11.48 9.88 -11.76
CA LEU A 316 -12.42 10.95 -12.04
C LEU A 316 -11.89 12.34 -11.64
N LEU A 317 -10.82 12.39 -10.83
CA LEU A 317 -10.37 13.62 -10.17
C LEU A 317 -9.09 14.12 -10.84
N PRO A 318 -9.08 15.33 -11.42
CA PRO A 318 -7.87 15.92 -12.01
C PRO A 318 -6.71 15.95 -11.02
N SER A 319 -5.55 15.43 -11.44
CA SER A 319 -4.37 15.32 -10.56
C SER A 319 -3.92 16.67 -10.00
N SER A 320 -4.04 17.74 -10.79
CA SER A 320 -3.72 19.12 -10.41
C SER A 320 -4.59 19.65 -9.26
N ALA A 321 -5.87 19.31 -9.23
CA ALA A 321 -6.81 19.69 -8.17
C ALA A 321 -6.68 18.77 -6.94
N ARG A 322 -6.50 17.46 -7.17
CA ARG A 322 -6.40 16.44 -6.12
C ARG A 322 -5.12 16.53 -5.31
N ALA A 323 -3.96 16.74 -5.95
CA ALA A 323 -2.66 16.63 -5.28
C ALA A 323 -2.45 17.63 -4.12
N PRO A 324 -2.82 18.92 -4.24
CA PRO A 324 -2.73 19.87 -3.12
C PRO A 324 -3.61 19.45 -1.93
N PHE A 325 -4.83 18.98 -2.20
CA PHE A 325 -5.76 18.54 -1.17
C PHE A 325 -5.25 17.29 -0.43
N VAL A 326 -4.85 16.27 -1.19
CA VAL A 326 -4.29 15.02 -0.63
C VAL A 326 -3.04 15.30 0.20
N LYS A 327 -2.21 16.27 -0.21
CA LYS A 327 -1.01 16.67 0.56
C LYS A 327 -1.39 17.19 1.95
N GLN A 328 -2.39 18.07 2.06
CA GLN A 328 -2.83 18.57 3.37
C GLN A 328 -3.53 17.49 4.19
N LEU A 329 -4.40 16.71 3.56
CA LEU A 329 -5.06 15.58 4.23
C LEU A 329 -4.05 14.57 4.78
N LYS A 330 -2.94 14.32 4.06
CA LYS A 330 -1.87 13.44 4.52
C LYS A 330 -1.23 13.97 5.80
N LYS A 331 -0.91 15.27 5.89
CA LYS A 331 -0.32 15.85 7.11
C LYS A 331 -1.21 15.67 8.34
N LEU A 332 -2.50 15.99 8.20
CA LEU A 332 -3.49 15.77 9.25
C LEU A 332 -3.54 14.29 9.66
N GLN A 333 -3.52 13.36 8.69
CA GLN A 333 -3.52 11.94 8.97
C GLN A 333 -2.24 11.42 9.62
N ASP A 334 -1.08 11.95 9.25
CA ASP A 334 0.21 11.57 9.82
C ASP A 334 0.23 11.98 11.31
N ASN A 335 -0.24 13.19 11.63
CA ASN A 335 -0.42 13.65 13.02
C ASN A 335 -1.40 12.75 13.83
N LEU A 336 -2.60 12.50 13.29
CA LEU A 336 -3.60 11.64 13.92
C LEU A 336 -3.12 10.18 14.05
N GLY A 337 -2.31 9.72 13.11
CA GLY A 337 -1.68 8.41 13.11
C GLY A 337 -0.69 8.25 14.25
N GLU A 338 0.22 9.21 14.39
CA GLU A 338 1.24 9.23 15.45
C GLU A 338 0.61 9.16 16.85
N HIS A 339 -0.44 9.97 17.11
CA HIS A 339 -1.15 9.92 18.39
C HIS A 339 -1.72 8.52 18.69
N GLN A 340 -2.42 7.93 17.73
CA GLN A 340 -3.05 6.63 17.91
C GLN A 340 -2.03 5.50 18.07
N ASP A 341 -0.99 5.49 17.24
CA ASP A 341 -0.03 4.39 17.21
C ASP A 341 0.79 4.39 18.50
N ALA A 342 1.15 5.56 19.03
CA ALA A 342 1.76 5.69 20.36
C ALA A 342 0.84 5.15 21.48
N GLU A 343 -0.45 5.50 21.47
CA GLU A 343 -1.43 5.01 22.46
C GLU A 343 -1.57 3.48 22.44
N VAL A 344 -1.65 2.89 21.24
CA VAL A 344 -1.73 1.43 21.05
C VAL A 344 -0.43 0.74 21.53
N HIS A 345 0.73 1.29 21.19
CA HIS A 345 2.01 0.70 21.60
C HIS A 345 2.25 0.80 23.11
N VAL A 346 1.82 1.88 23.78
CA VAL A 346 1.86 1.97 25.25
C VAL A 346 0.98 0.90 25.90
N ALA A 347 -0.23 0.68 25.38
CA ALA A 347 -1.11 -0.36 25.89
C ALA A 347 -0.51 -1.76 25.72
N GLU A 348 0.04 -2.07 24.54
CA GLU A 348 0.74 -3.33 24.27
C GLU A 348 1.95 -3.53 25.19
N LEU A 349 2.75 -2.47 25.38
CA LEU A 349 3.93 -2.52 26.24
C LEU A 349 3.57 -2.80 27.70
N ARG A 350 2.44 -2.26 28.20
CA ARG A 350 1.95 -2.54 29.55
C ARG A 350 1.54 -4.01 29.73
N VAL A 351 0.90 -4.61 28.73
CA VAL A 351 0.57 -6.04 28.75
C VAL A 351 1.84 -6.87 28.79
N MET A 352 2.81 -6.59 27.90
CA MET A 352 4.09 -7.28 27.89
C MET A 352 4.89 -7.11 29.19
N ALA A 353 4.80 -5.93 29.84
CA ALA A 353 5.45 -5.67 31.11
C ALA A 353 4.94 -6.61 32.22
N HIS A 354 3.64 -6.88 32.25
CA HIS A 354 3.04 -7.82 33.20
C HIS A 354 3.57 -9.25 32.96
N ASP A 355 3.52 -9.73 31.71
CA ASP A 355 4.00 -11.07 31.35
C ASP A 355 5.49 -11.27 31.67
N LEU A 356 6.31 -10.24 31.41
CA LEU A 356 7.73 -10.25 31.71
C LEU A 356 8.01 -10.20 33.22
N HIS A 357 7.22 -9.45 33.98
CA HIS A 357 7.33 -9.43 35.43
C HIS A 357 7.06 -10.82 36.02
N ASP A 358 5.97 -11.46 35.61
CA ASP A 358 5.57 -12.79 36.09
C ASP A 358 6.59 -13.87 35.74
N THR A 359 7.31 -13.70 34.63
CA THR A 359 8.36 -14.62 34.19
C THR A 359 9.77 -14.27 34.72
N GLY A 360 9.88 -13.29 35.63
CA GLY A 360 11.11 -12.96 36.34
C GLY A 360 12.09 -12.09 35.55
N ALA A 361 11.60 -11.15 34.72
CA ALA A 361 12.44 -10.19 34.04
C ALA A 361 13.28 -9.35 35.02
N SER A 362 14.48 -8.92 34.57
CA SER A 362 15.40 -8.17 35.41
C SER A 362 14.84 -6.79 35.79
N PRO A 363 15.27 -6.21 36.93
CA PRO A 363 14.93 -4.82 37.29
C PRO A 363 15.31 -3.81 36.19
N ASP A 364 16.42 -4.05 35.49
CA ASP A 364 16.87 -3.22 34.36
C ASP A 364 15.88 -3.26 33.20
N THR A 365 15.33 -4.44 32.89
CA THR A 365 14.29 -4.60 31.85
C THR A 365 13.03 -3.83 32.24
N MET A 366 12.58 -3.93 33.49
CA MET A 366 11.39 -3.22 33.96
C MET A 366 11.58 -1.70 33.94
N THR A 367 12.78 -1.23 34.30
CA THR A 367 13.14 0.19 34.21
C THR A 367 13.13 0.67 32.76
N ALA A 368 13.71 -0.12 31.85
CA ALA A 368 13.76 0.20 30.43
C ALA A 368 12.37 0.23 29.78
N ILE A 369 11.46 -0.67 30.18
CA ILE A 369 10.04 -0.64 29.79
C ILE A 369 9.40 0.68 30.21
N GLY A 370 9.63 1.13 31.45
CA GLY A 370 9.13 2.41 31.94
C GLY A 370 9.62 3.60 31.12
N GLN A 371 10.90 3.60 30.75
CA GLN A 371 11.50 4.64 29.90
C GLN A 371 10.92 4.64 28.48
N LEU A 372 10.69 3.46 27.89
CA LEU A 372 10.05 3.35 26.58
C LEU A 372 8.59 3.81 26.62
N ALA A 373 7.85 3.46 27.68
CA ALA A 373 6.47 3.90 27.86
C ALA A 373 6.38 5.44 27.97
N GLU A 374 7.28 6.06 28.73
CA GLU A 374 7.38 7.51 28.84
C GLU A 374 7.70 8.15 27.48
N GLN A 375 8.69 7.62 26.75
CA GLN A 375 9.05 8.11 25.43
C GLN A 375 7.87 8.08 24.43
N LEU A 376 7.09 7.00 24.44
CA LEU A 376 5.89 6.88 23.62
C LEU A 376 4.79 7.87 24.05
N ASP A 377 4.60 8.08 25.36
CA ASP A 377 3.62 9.05 25.86
C ASP A 377 4.01 10.49 25.49
N GLN A 378 5.31 10.84 25.54
CA GLN A 378 5.79 12.14 25.08
C GLN A 378 5.51 12.36 23.59
N ARG A 379 5.67 11.34 22.74
CA ARG A 379 5.30 11.42 21.32
C ARG A 379 3.79 11.62 21.14
N ARG A 380 2.96 10.90 21.91
CA ARG A 380 1.51 11.07 21.92
C ARG A 380 1.11 12.51 22.28
N LEU A 381 1.70 13.07 23.35
CA LEU A 381 1.46 14.45 23.79
C LEU A 381 1.95 15.48 22.76
N ALA A 382 3.10 15.26 22.13
CA ALA A 382 3.60 16.12 21.07
C ALA A 382 2.68 16.13 19.84
N ALA A 383 2.22 14.96 19.39
CA ALA A 383 1.23 14.84 18.31
C ALA A 383 -0.07 15.55 18.70
N ARG A 384 -0.51 15.41 19.95
CA ARG A 384 -1.69 16.08 20.50
C ARG A 384 -1.57 17.61 20.46
N ALA A 385 -0.42 18.14 20.86
CA ALA A 385 -0.16 19.57 20.86
C ALA A 385 -0.09 20.16 19.44
N ALA A 386 0.50 19.41 18.50
CA ALA A 386 0.59 19.80 17.10
C ALA A 386 -0.74 19.70 16.32
N PHE A 387 -1.75 19.01 16.87
CA PHE A 387 -3.02 18.78 16.19
C PHE A 387 -3.68 20.09 15.76
N ALA A 388 -3.72 21.12 16.62
CA ALA A 388 -4.39 22.38 16.31
C ALA A 388 -3.77 23.07 15.08
N GLU A 389 -2.44 23.12 15.00
CA GLU A 389 -1.73 23.71 13.86
C GLU A 389 -1.98 22.93 12.55
N GLU A 390 -1.86 21.60 12.61
CA GLU A 390 -2.08 20.74 11.43
C GLU A 390 -3.54 20.76 10.98
N PHE A 391 -4.49 20.85 11.92
CA PHE A 391 -5.91 20.97 11.63
C PHE A 391 -6.25 22.35 11.04
N ASP A 392 -5.71 23.44 11.58
CA ASP A 392 -5.93 24.79 11.04
C ASP A 392 -5.37 24.93 9.61
N ALA A 393 -4.22 24.30 9.33
CA ALA A 393 -3.68 24.21 7.98
C ALA A 393 -4.63 23.45 7.04
N PHE A 394 -5.25 22.37 7.54
CA PHE A 394 -6.25 21.60 6.80
C PHE A 394 -7.57 22.37 6.60
N ASP A 395 -8.11 23.05 7.61
CA ASP A 395 -9.35 23.87 7.54
C ASP A 395 -9.13 25.27 6.90
N SER A 396 -8.00 25.45 6.21
CA SER A 396 -7.70 26.68 5.51
C SER A 396 -8.62 26.91 4.30
N THR A 397 -8.81 28.19 3.94
CA THR A 397 -9.51 28.57 2.70
C THR A 397 -8.84 28.00 1.45
N SER A 398 -7.53 27.73 1.50
CA SER A 398 -6.81 27.11 0.38
C SER A 398 -7.26 25.66 0.19
N THR A 399 -7.30 24.86 1.26
CA THR A 399 -7.72 23.45 1.18
C THR A 399 -9.16 23.33 0.74
N ARG A 400 -10.06 24.16 1.28
CA ARG A 400 -11.48 24.20 0.85
C ARG A 400 -11.64 24.54 -0.63
N ARG A 401 -10.85 25.48 -1.16
CA ARG A 401 -10.84 25.77 -2.62
C ARG A 401 -10.31 24.60 -3.44
N SER A 402 -9.29 23.89 -2.97
CA SER A 402 -8.81 22.69 -3.66
C SER A 402 -9.87 21.59 -3.70
N LEU A 403 -10.63 21.39 -2.62
CA LEU A 403 -11.76 20.46 -2.64
C LEU A 403 -12.86 20.91 -3.59
N ALA A 404 -13.24 22.19 -3.55
CA ALA A 404 -14.25 22.74 -4.45
C ALA A 404 -13.88 22.51 -5.93
N ALA A 405 -12.62 22.74 -6.31
CA ALA A 405 -12.15 22.45 -7.66
C ALA A 405 -12.19 20.95 -8.03
N VAL A 406 -11.99 20.05 -7.05
CA VAL A 406 -12.15 18.60 -7.26
C VAL A 406 -13.61 18.24 -7.47
N VAL A 407 -14.53 18.85 -6.73
CA VAL A 407 -15.98 18.62 -6.81
C VAL A 407 -16.57 19.21 -8.10
N GLU A 408 -16.21 20.44 -8.46
CA GLU A 408 -16.66 21.10 -9.69
C GLU A 408 -16.26 20.33 -10.95
N ALA A 409 -15.10 19.67 -10.94
CA ALA A 409 -14.64 18.84 -12.05
C ALA A 409 -15.47 17.55 -12.26
N LEU A 410 -16.32 17.18 -11.30
CA LEU A 410 -17.20 16.00 -11.38
C LEU A 410 -18.63 16.36 -11.80
N ASP A 411 -19.04 17.63 -11.64
CA ASP A 411 -20.39 18.10 -11.93
C ASP A 411 -20.55 18.58 -13.39
N GLY A 412 -19.46 19.06 -14.00
CA GLY A 412 -19.37 19.48 -15.40
C GLY A 412 -19.13 18.33 -16.34
#